data_AF-A0A2W2HCP9-F1
#
_entry.id   AF-A0A2W2HCP9-F1
#
_cell.length_a   1.000
_cell.length_b   1.000
_cell.length_c   1.000
_cell.angle_alpha   90.00
_cell.angle_beta   90.00
_cell.angle_gamma   90.00
#
_symmetry.space_group_name_H-M   'P 1'
#
loop_
_entity.id
_entity.type
_entity.pdbx_description
1 polymer ?
#
loop_
_entity_poly.entity_id
_entity_poly.type
_entity_poly.pdbx_seq_one_letter_code
_entity_poly.pdbx_strand_id
1 'polypeptide(L)'
;MRDVDLFVAVASIAVDPRFAEAGPDALRDTWRSGAFGALPPSAEVRRDALARLIGRTAIAERCTMTDRFLVVRGDLRTYKIHLGSANVLMEPNDAYLCIVTGREPGTRLFLPFEEDGRLALILSKAFLLADDTAITDPSITHQIRG
;
A
#
# COMPACT_ATOMS: atom_id res chain seq x y z
N MET A 1 -27.57 1.85 11.86
CA MET A 1 -26.95 3.15 11.55
C MET A 1 -25.62 2.86 10.88
N ARG A 2 -25.68 2.58 9.58
CA ARG A 2 -24.55 2.29 8.67
C ARG A 2 -24.69 3.30 7.52
N ASP A 3 -23.57 3.61 6.85
CA ASP A 3 -23.46 4.45 5.64
C ASP A 3 -22.96 5.90 5.78
N VAL A 4 -21.90 6.17 6.55
CA VAL A 4 -21.10 7.40 6.35
C VAL A 4 -19.60 7.18 6.66
N ASP A 5 -18.93 6.26 5.98
CA ASP A 5 -17.44 6.20 6.01
C ASP A 5 -16.81 5.94 4.63
N LEU A 6 -17.55 6.25 3.56
CA LEU A 6 -17.04 6.19 2.19
C LEU A 6 -16.86 7.59 1.60
N PHE A 7 -16.20 8.53 2.29
CA PHE A 7 -15.88 9.82 1.64
C PHE A 7 -14.62 10.56 2.10
N VAL A 8 -13.73 9.96 2.89
CA VAL A 8 -12.51 10.67 3.33
C VAL A 8 -11.24 9.97 2.86
N ALA A 9 -11.06 9.98 1.54
CA ALA A 9 -9.74 9.93 0.88
C ALA A 9 -9.77 10.51 -0.56
N VAL A 10 -10.78 11.32 -0.91
CA VAL A 10 -11.04 11.80 -2.30
C VAL A 10 -10.99 13.34 -2.40
N ALA A 11 -10.52 14.06 -1.37
CA ALA A 11 -10.51 15.52 -1.39
C ALA A 11 -9.42 16.15 -2.31
N SER A 12 -8.58 15.36 -2.99
CA SER A 12 -7.59 15.87 -3.96
C SER A 12 -7.90 15.49 -5.42
N ILE A 13 -9.05 14.85 -5.65
CA ILE A 13 -9.50 14.42 -6.99
C ILE A 13 -10.48 15.46 -7.59
N ALA A 14 -11.00 16.40 -6.80
CA ALA A 14 -12.03 17.36 -7.19
C ALA A 14 -11.57 18.54 -8.09
N VAL A 15 -10.40 18.48 -8.74
CA VAL A 15 -9.84 19.59 -9.54
C VAL A 15 -9.74 19.30 -11.04
N ASP A 16 -10.00 18.07 -11.52
CA ASP A 16 -10.01 17.80 -12.97
C ASP A 16 -11.43 17.99 -13.57
N PRO A 17 -11.64 18.93 -14.51
CA PRO A 17 -12.92 19.11 -15.20
C PRO A 17 -13.43 17.86 -15.93
N ARG A 18 -12.54 16.89 -16.22
CA ARG A 18 -12.89 15.61 -16.85
C ARG A 18 -13.64 14.66 -15.91
N PHE A 19 -13.69 14.94 -14.60
CA PHE A 19 -14.41 14.12 -13.61
C PHE A 19 -15.92 14.09 -13.80
N ALA A 20 -16.53 15.17 -14.30
CA ALA A 20 -17.98 15.25 -14.43
C ALA A 20 -18.55 14.33 -15.52
N GLU A 21 -17.72 13.89 -16.48
CA GLU A 21 -18.13 13.14 -17.67
C GLU A 21 -17.60 11.70 -17.71
N ALA A 22 -16.70 11.33 -16.79
CA ALA A 22 -16.05 10.02 -16.77
C ALA A 22 -16.93 8.95 -16.12
N GLY A 23 -17.27 7.89 -16.87
CA GLY A 23 -17.97 6.72 -16.34
C GLY A 23 -17.17 5.93 -15.29
N PRO A 24 -17.80 5.00 -14.55
CA PRO A 24 -17.18 4.27 -13.43
C PRO A 24 -15.88 3.53 -13.79
N ASP A 25 -15.76 3.05 -15.02
CA ASP A 25 -14.57 2.32 -15.47
C ASP A 25 -13.38 3.24 -15.77
N ALA A 26 -13.63 4.43 -16.33
CA ALA A 26 -12.58 5.44 -16.52
C ALA A 26 -12.02 5.93 -15.17
N LEU A 27 -12.87 6.01 -14.14
CA LEU A 27 -12.45 6.33 -12.77
C LEU A 27 -11.57 5.23 -12.17
N ARG A 28 -11.89 3.97 -12.41
CA ARG A 28 -11.08 2.82 -11.96
C ARG A 28 -9.70 2.82 -12.61
N ASP A 29 -9.64 3.05 -13.92
CA ASP A 29 -8.36 3.06 -14.65
C ASP A 29 -7.48 4.24 -14.22
N THR A 30 -8.08 5.42 -14.06
CA THR A 30 -7.38 6.62 -13.57
C THR A 30 -6.84 6.39 -12.15
N TRP A 31 -7.66 5.82 -11.26
CA TRP A 31 -7.22 5.47 -9.91
C TRP A 31 -6.11 4.43 -9.95
N ARG A 32 -6.24 3.37 -10.76
CA ARG A 32 -5.23 2.30 -10.85
C ARG A 32 -3.90 2.84 -11.37
N SER A 33 -3.94 3.75 -12.34
CA SER A 33 -2.77 4.48 -12.85
C SER A 33 -2.12 5.35 -11.78
N GLY A 34 -2.89 6.14 -11.01
CA GLY A 34 -2.35 6.94 -9.91
C GLY A 34 -1.85 6.10 -8.72
N ALA A 35 -2.51 4.98 -8.44
CA ALA A 35 -2.23 4.10 -7.32
C ALA A 35 -0.97 3.23 -7.52
N PHE A 36 -0.66 2.85 -8.76
CA PHE A 36 0.39 1.88 -9.10
C PHE A 36 1.28 2.32 -10.28
N GLY A 37 1.26 3.61 -10.60
CA GLY A 37 1.96 4.22 -11.73
C GLY A 37 3.47 4.30 -11.58
N ALA A 38 4.08 5.27 -12.26
CA ALA A 38 5.50 5.54 -12.11
C ALA A 38 5.81 6.10 -10.71
N LEU A 39 7.04 5.86 -10.23
CA LEU A 39 7.46 6.37 -8.94
C LEU A 39 7.72 7.88 -9.01
N PRO A 40 7.27 8.67 -8.03
CA PRO A 40 7.77 10.03 -7.86
C PRO A 40 9.27 9.97 -7.46
N PRO A 41 10.07 11.02 -7.74
CA PRO A 41 11.49 11.05 -7.39
C PRO A 41 11.78 10.75 -5.91
N SER A 42 10.87 11.16 -5.01
CA SER A 42 10.98 10.87 -3.58
C SER A 42 10.85 9.38 -3.23
N ALA A 43 10.17 8.58 -4.05
CA ALA A 43 10.05 7.14 -3.86
C ALA A 43 11.30 6.40 -4.35
N GLU A 44 11.98 6.89 -5.40
CA GLU A 44 13.25 6.34 -5.85
C GLU A 44 14.33 6.46 -4.77
N VAL A 45 14.45 7.65 -4.14
CA VAL A 45 15.40 7.88 -3.04
C VAL A 45 15.09 6.98 -1.81
N ARG A 46 13.81 6.77 -1.50
CA ARG A 46 13.38 5.89 -0.40
C ARG A 46 13.62 4.41 -0.68
N ARG A 47 13.67 3.98 -1.93
CA ARG A 47 13.87 2.58 -2.32
C ARG A 47 15.15 2.00 -1.71
N ASP A 48 16.24 2.74 -1.78
CA ASP A 48 17.54 2.29 -1.25
C ASP A 48 17.55 2.23 0.28
N ALA A 49 16.92 3.21 0.93
CA ALA A 49 16.75 3.19 2.38
C ALA A 49 15.90 2.00 2.83
N LEU A 50 14.78 1.74 2.13
CA LEU A 50 13.89 0.62 2.40
C LEU A 50 14.60 -0.72 2.19
N ALA A 51 15.39 -0.87 1.13
CA ALA A 51 16.16 -2.08 0.87
C ALA A 51 17.16 -2.37 2.01
N ARG A 52 17.87 -1.35 2.48
CA ARG A 52 18.82 -1.48 3.61
C ARG A 52 18.12 -1.81 4.93
N LEU A 53 16.97 -1.20 5.19
CA LEU A 53 16.18 -1.46 6.40
C LEU A 53 15.66 -2.90 6.38
N ILE A 54 14.97 -3.31 5.32
CA ILE A 54 14.41 -4.66 5.16
C ILE A 54 15.47 -5.73 5.29
N GLY A 55 16.65 -5.54 4.68
CA GLY A 55 17.77 -6.48 4.79
C GLY A 55 18.28 -6.75 6.21
N ARG A 56 17.87 -5.93 7.20
CA ARG A 56 18.22 -6.09 8.62
C ARG A 56 17.05 -6.56 9.48
N THR A 57 15.96 -7.00 8.87
CA THR A 57 14.74 -7.47 9.56
C THR A 57 14.59 -8.99 9.45
N ALA A 58 13.74 -9.56 10.31
CA ALA A 58 13.40 -10.98 10.27
C ALA A 58 12.69 -11.41 8.98
N ILE A 59 12.13 -10.48 8.21
CA ILE A 59 11.38 -10.75 6.98
C ILE A 59 12.22 -10.57 5.71
N ALA A 60 13.54 -10.35 5.84
CA ALA A 60 14.43 -10.06 4.72
C ALA A 60 14.33 -11.10 3.59
N GLU A 61 14.35 -12.39 3.94
CA GLU A 61 14.28 -13.49 2.97
C GLU A 61 12.91 -13.65 2.29
N ARG A 62 11.87 -13.04 2.87
CA ARG A 62 10.52 -12.98 2.28
C ARG A 62 10.34 -11.77 1.36
N CYS A 63 11.30 -10.86 1.31
CA CYS A 63 11.18 -9.59 0.62
C CYS A 63 12.07 -9.52 -0.62
N THR A 64 11.54 -8.97 -1.72
CA THR A 64 12.32 -8.67 -2.93
C THR A 64 12.00 -7.26 -3.40
N MET A 65 13.03 -6.45 -3.60
CA MET A 65 12.88 -5.10 -4.14
C MET A 65 12.88 -5.14 -5.67
N THR A 66 11.81 -4.64 -6.28
CA THR A 66 11.72 -4.45 -7.73
C THR A 66 11.92 -2.98 -8.09
N ASP A 67 11.61 -2.59 -9.32
CA ASP A 67 11.62 -1.19 -9.74
C ASP A 67 10.59 -0.36 -8.97
N ARG A 68 9.32 -0.79 -8.98
CA ARG A 68 8.18 -0.03 -8.42
C ARG A 68 7.58 -0.58 -7.14
N PHE A 69 7.95 -1.81 -6.76
CA PHE A 69 7.32 -2.53 -5.66
C PHE A 69 8.34 -3.14 -4.71
N LEU A 70 7.96 -3.17 -3.44
CA LEU A 70 8.45 -4.18 -2.50
C LEU A 70 7.53 -5.41 -2.63
N VAL A 71 8.08 -6.52 -3.11
CA VAL A 71 7.39 -7.81 -3.17
C VAL A 71 7.62 -8.52 -1.85
N VAL A 72 6.54 -8.98 -1.21
CA VAL A 72 6.55 -9.66 0.08
C VAL A 72 5.86 -11.01 -0.07
N ARG A 73 6.58 -12.09 0.20
CA ARG A 73 6.04 -13.44 0.21
C ARG A 73 5.48 -13.76 1.61
N GLY A 74 4.15 -13.80 1.73
CA GLY A 74 3.47 -14.40 2.88
C GLY A 74 3.36 -15.92 2.74
N ASP A 75 2.60 -16.54 3.63
CA ASP A 75 2.31 -17.97 3.59
C ASP A 75 0.98 -18.27 2.86
N LEU A 76 0.06 -17.29 2.79
CA LEU A 76 -1.20 -17.40 2.02
C LEU A 76 -1.08 -16.85 0.60
N ARG A 77 -0.43 -15.70 0.42
CA ARG A 77 -0.23 -15.05 -0.90
C ARG A 77 1.10 -14.32 -1.01
N THR A 78 1.42 -13.90 -2.23
CA THR A 78 2.48 -12.94 -2.52
C THR A 78 1.87 -11.56 -2.74
N TYR A 79 2.48 -10.54 -2.12
CA TYR A 79 1.97 -9.18 -2.08
C TYR A 79 2.97 -8.22 -2.73
N LYS A 80 2.47 -7.29 -3.55
CA LYS A 80 3.26 -6.22 -4.16
C LYS A 80 2.86 -4.88 -3.56
N ILE A 81 3.72 -4.32 -2.72
CA ILE A 81 3.52 -3.02 -2.07
C ILE A 81 4.16 -1.95 -2.95
N HIS A 82 3.35 -1.05 -3.50
CA HIS A 82 3.84 0.02 -4.37
C HIS A 82 4.63 1.06 -3.57
N LEU A 83 5.84 1.40 -4.03
CA LEU A 83 6.77 2.26 -3.27
C LEU A 83 6.31 3.72 -3.18
N GLY A 84 5.52 4.20 -4.15
CA GLY A 84 5.00 5.58 -4.13
C GLY A 84 3.74 5.76 -3.28
N SER A 85 2.80 4.81 -3.36
CA SER A 85 1.47 4.92 -2.76
C SER A 85 1.28 4.06 -1.51
N ALA A 86 2.17 3.08 -1.27
CA ALA A 86 1.99 2.01 -0.31
C ALA A 86 0.75 1.14 -0.52
N ASN A 87 0.10 1.21 -1.69
CA ASN A 87 -1.01 0.33 -2.03
C ASN A 87 -0.52 -1.08 -2.33
N VAL A 88 -1.37 -2.08 -2.07
CA VAL A 88 -0.99 -3.49 -2.13
C VAL A 88 -1.77 -4.21 -3.22
N LEU A 89 -1.07 -4.95 -4.07
CA LEU A 89 -1.64 -5.91 -5.00
C LEU A 89 -1.33 -7.33 -4.52
N MET A 90 -2.23 -8.27 -4.79
CA MET A 90 -2.05 -9.69 -4.50
C MET A 90 -1.86 -10.47 -5.78
N GLU A 91 -0.83 -11.31 -5.83
CA GLU A 91 -0.64 -12.27 -6.91
C GLU A 91 -1.59 -13.47 -6.78
N PRO A 92 -1.94 -14.15 -7.90
CA PRO A 92 -1.44 -13.92 -9.26
C PRO A 92 -2.25 -12.92 -10.11
N ASN A 93 -3.39 -12.44 -9.63
CA ASN A 93 -4.35 -11.67 -10.43
C ASN A 93 -4.26 -10.15 -10.26
N ASP A 94 -3.29 -9.65 -9.49
CA ASP A 94 -3.15 -8.24 -9.13
C ASP A 94 -4.46 -7.66 -8.57
N ALA A 95 -5.12 -8.47 -7.73
CA ALA A 95 -6.26 -8.02 -6.94
C ALA A 95 -5.78 -7.01 -5.89
N TYR A 96 -6.49 -5.90 -5.78
CA TYR A 96 -6.18 -4.87 -4.79
C TYR A 96 -6.50 -5.36 -3.38
N LEU A 97 -5.57 -5.18 -2.45
CA LEU A 97 -5.77 -5.40 -1.02
C LEU A 97 -5.82 -4.05 -0.30
N CYS A 98 -7.00 -3.68 0.18
CA CYS A 98 -7.21 -2.47 0.95
C CYS A 98 -6.88 -2.73 2.42
N ILE A 99 -5.87 -2.05 2.94
CA ILE A 99 -5.49 -2.08 4.36
C ILE A 99 -5.63 -0.67 4.90
N VAL A 100 -6.64 -0.47 5.74
CA VAL A 100 -6.89 0.81 6.40
C VAL A 100 -6.15 0.82 7.73
N THR A 101 -5.24 1.76 7.92
CA THR A 101 -4.58 1.95 9.22
C THR A 101 -5.55 2.62 10.17
N GLY A 102 -5.78 2.00 11.34
CA GLY A 102 -6.47 2.65 12.45
C GLY A 102 -5.77 3.94 12.86
N ARG A 103 -6.55 4.96 13.23
CA ARG A 103 -6.03 6.27 13.64
C ARG A 103 -5.58 6.22 15.11
N GLU A 104 -4.58 5.42 15.42
CA GLU A 104 -3.99 5.36 16.77
C GLU A 104 -3.09 6.59 16.98
N PRO A 105 -3.45 7.54 17.85
CA PRO A 105 -2.65 8.73 18.10
C PRO A 105 -1.49 8.36 19.04
N GLY A 106 -0.36 7.88 18.50
CA GLY A 106 0.79 7.62 19.38
C GLY A 106 2.08 7.15 18.73
N THR A 107 2.02 6.35 17.67
CA THR A 107 3.24 5.70 17.16
C THR A 107 3.57 6.17 15.75
N ARG A 108 4.09 7.39 15.63
CA ARG A 108 4.80 7.81 14.41
C ARG A 108 6.26 7.41 14.55
N LEU A 109 6.68 6.43 13.74
CA LEU A 109 8.09 6.16 13.51
C LEU A 109 8.68 7.38 12.79
N PHE A 110 9.63 8.06 13.44
CA PHE A 110 10.38 9.14 12.80
C PHE A 110 11.58 8.52 12.09
N LEU A 111 11.46 8.36 10.77
CA LEU A 111 12.56 7.87 9.95
C LEU A 111 13.31 9.04 9.30
N PRO A 112 14.64 8.97 9.16
CA PRO A 112 15.39 10.00 8.47
C PRO A 112 14.94 10.09 7.01
N PHE A 113 14.77 11.31 6.49
CA PHE A 113 14.31 11.62 5.13
C PHE A 113 12.84 11.24 4.83
N GLU A 114 12.00 11.07 5.86
CA GLU A 114 10.58 10.78 5.74
C GLU A 114 9.72 11.96 6.20
N GLU A 115 9.05 12.65 5.27
CA GLU A 115 8.14 13.77 5.59
C GLU A 115 6.66 13.34 5.63
N ASP A 116 6.29 12.27 4.92
CA ASP A 116 4.90 11.86 4.66
C ASP A 116 4.47 10.56 5.37
N GLY A 117 5.35 9.92 6.14
CA GLY A 117 5.04 8.66 6.83
C GLY A 117 4.93 7.43 5.92
N ARG A 118 5.31 7.54 4.63
CA ARG A 118 5.16 6.45 3.66
C ARG A 118 6.09 5.27 3.93
N LEU A 119 7.31 5.52 4.36
CA LEU A 119 8.31 4.49 4.59
C LEU A 119 7.88 3.61 5.78
N ALA A 120 7.43 4.24 6.87
CA ALA A 120 6.83 3.56 8.00
C ALA A 120 5.58 2.77 7.57
N LEU A 121 4.71 3.34 6.73
CA LEU A 121 3.52 2.65 6.22
C LEU A 121 3.87 1.41 5.39
N ILE A 122 4.86 1.50 4.50
CA ILE A 122 5.33 0.36 3.69
C ILE A 122 5.90 -0.73 4.59
N LEU A 123 6.74 -0.35 5.56
CA LEU A 123 7.33 -1.30 6.52
C LEU A 123 6.24 -2.02 7.33
N SER A 124 5.30 -1.28 7.91
CA SER A 124 4.20 -1.85 8.69
C SER A 124 3.38 -2.86 7.87
N LYS A 125 3.08 -2.55 6.60
CA LYS A 125 2.40 -3.48 5.70
C LYS A 125 3.27 -4.70 5.37
N ALA A 126 4.56 -4.51 5.14
CA ALA A 126 5.47 -5.62 4.84
C ALA A 126 5.53 -6.63 6.00
N PHE A 127 5.66 -6.15 7.24
CA PHE A 127 5.64 -7.01 8.43
C PHE A 127 4.31 -7.73 8.60
N LEU A 128 3.19 -7.01 8.47
CA LEU A 128 1.85 -7.59 8.58
C LEU A 128 1.66 -8.72 7.55
N LEU A 129 2.06 -8.48 6.30
CA LEU A 129 1.83 -9.40 5.18
C LEU A 129 2.84 -10.55 5.10
N ALA A 130 4.03 -10.38 5.67
CA ALA A 130 5.00 -11.46 5.79
C ALA A 130 4.59 -12.54 6.81
N ASP A 131 3.60 -12.25 7.66
CA ASP A 131 2.99 -13.17 8.64
C ASP A 131 1.46 -13.23 8.43
N ASP A 132 1.04 -13.36 7.17
CA ASP A 132 -0.37 -13.22 6.77
C ASP A 132 -1.32 -14.28 7.38
N THR A 133 -0.79 -15.39 7.88
CA THR A 133 -1.57 -16.40 8.61
C THR A 133 -1.95 -15.97 10.03
N ALA A 134 -1.19 -15.04 10.62
CA ALA A 134 -1.46 -14.48 11.94
C ALA A 134 -2.43 -13.28 11.90
N ILE A 135 -2.82 -12.80 10.72
CA ILE A 135 -3.77 -11.69 10.59
C ILE A 135 -5.15 -12.14 11.05
N THR A 136 -5.69 -11.46 12.06
CA THR A 136 -7.02 -11.74 12.63
C THR A 136 -8.09 -10.76 12.18
N ASP A 137 -7.72 -9.61 11.60
CA ASP A 137 -8.66 -8.59 11.13
C ASP A 137 -9.55 -9.15 10.01
N PRO A 138 -10.89 -9.23 10.22
CA PRO A 138 -11.82 -9.70 9.20
C PRO A 138 -11.78 -8.86 7.93
N SER A 139 -11.55 -7.55 8.02
CA SER A 139 -11.51 -6.66 6.86
C SER A 139 -10.38 -7.02 5.90
N ILE A 140 -9.28 -7.56 6.41
CA ILE A 140 -8.11 -7.97 5.62
C ILE A 140 -8.25 -9.44 5.19
N THR A 141 -8.59 -10.33 6.12
CA THR A 141 -8.64 -11.78 5.86
C THR A 141 -9.68 -12.18 4.81
N HIS A 142 -10.84 -11.52 4.77
CA HIS A 142 -11.85 -11.77 3.73
C HIS A 142 -11.31 -11.42 2.33
N GLN A 143 -10.57 -10.31 2.19
CA GLN A 143 -9.97 -9.91 0.92
C GLN A 143 -8.87 -10.89 0.47
N ILE A 144 -8.05 -11.40 1.39
CA ILE A 144 -6.97 -12.36 1.09
C ILE A 144 -7.55 -13.72 0.67
N ARG A 145 -8.66 -14.17 1.26
CA ARG A 145 -9.22 -15.49 0.97
C ARG A 145 -10.10 -15.52 -0.28
N GLY A 146 -10.72 -14.39 -0.62
CA GLY A 146 -11.69 -14.30 -1.72
C GLY A 146 -13.09 -14.64 -1.25
#